data_AF-A0A0Q7EMB4-F1
#
_entry.id   AF-A0A0Q7EMB4-F1
#
_cell.length_a   1.000
_cell.length_b   1.000
_cell.length_c   1.000
_cell.angle_alpha   90.00
_cell.angle_beta   90.00
_cell.angle_gamma   90.00
#
_symmetry.space_group_name_H-M   'P 1'
#
loop_
_entity.id
_entity.type
_entity.pdbx_description
1 polymer ?
#
loop_
_entity_poly.entity_id
_entity_poly.type
_entity_poly.pdbx_seq_one_letter_code
_entity_poly.pdbx_strand_id
1 'polypeptide(L)' 'MEPRLRVVEQHVATILSNYATKADVLAVREDIAKLEAAMLRWFLATTISIATVAFSLGKLFG' A
#
# COMPACT_ATOMS: atom_id res chain seq x y z
N MET A 1 30.54 28.96 -20.19
CA MET A 1 30.45 27.99 -19.07
C MET A 1 28.99 27.59 -18.81
N GLU A 2 28.01 28.34 -19.35
CA GLU A 2 26.56 28.15 -19.23
C GLU A 2 25.98 26.76 -19.57
N PRO A 3 26.45 25.99 -20.58
CA PRO A 3 25.75 24.78 -21.00
C PRO A 3 25.73 23.71 -19.90
N ARG A 4 26.82 23.59 -19.14
CA ARG A 4 26.94 22.61 -18.04
C ARG A 4 26.10 23.03 -16.83
N LEU A 5 26.01 24.32 -16.55
CA LEU A 5 25.21 24.84 -15.44
C LEU A 5 23.72 24.56 -15.70
N ARG A 6 23.24 24.83 -16.92
CA ARG A 6 21.84 24.56 -17.31
C ARG A 6 21.45 23.09 -17.17
N VAL A 7 22.36 22.17 -17.53
CA VAL A 7 22.12 20.73 -17.36
C VAL A 7 22.02 20.36 -15.87
N VAL A 8 22.89 20.93 -15.03
CA VAL A 8 22.85 20.71 -13.58
C VAL A 8 21.55 21.25 -12.99
N GLU A 9 21.12 22.44 -13.35
CA GLU A 9 19.83 23.02 -12.91
C GLU A 9 18.65 22.12 -13.28
N GLN A 10 18.65 21.58 -14.51
CA GLN A 10 17.61 20.66 -14.96
C GLN A 10 17.60 19.35 -14.15
N HIS A 11 18.77 18.80 -13.82
CA HIS A 11 18.88 17.63 -12.95
C HIS A 11 18.44 17.92 -11.52
N VAL A 12 18.83 19.06 -10.94
CA VAL A 12 18.42 19.46 -9.60
C VAL A 12 16.91 19.66 -9.53
N ALA A 13 16.30 20.30 -10.53
CA ALA A 13 14.85 20.44 -10.60
C ALA A 13 14.14 19.06 -10.61
N THR A 14 14.71 18.09 -11.35
CA THR A 14 14.18 16.71 -11.40
C THR A 14 14.33 15.99 -10.07
N ILE A 15 15.47 16.18 -9.38
CA ILE A 15 15.67 15.60 -8.04
C ILE A 15 14.66 16.19 -7.07
N LEU A 16 14.52 17.52 -7.04
CA LEU A 16 13.62 18.20 -6.12
C LEU A 16 12.15 17.83 -6.35
N SER A 17 11.74 17.60 -7.61
CA SER A 17 10.36 17.19 -7.91
C SER A 17 10.04 15.76 -7.49
N ASN A 18 11.04 14.90 -7.30
CA ASN A 18 10.87 13.48 -6.94
C ASN A 18 11.42 13.12 -5.55
N TYR A 19 12.02 14.08 -4.86
CA TYR A 19 12.68 13.84 -3.60
C TYR A 19 11.64 13.55 -2.52
N ALA A 20 11.64 12.31 -2.03
CA ALA A 20 10.89 11.93 -0.84
C ALA A 20 11.76 12.15 0.40
N THR A 21 11.24 12.90 1.36
CA THR A 21 11.86 13.03 2.68
C THR A 21 11.66 11.75 3.50
N LYS A 22 12.38 11.65 4.61
CA LYS A 22 12.15 10.56 5.58
C LYS A 22 10.72 10.54 6.12
N ALA A 23 10.09 11.72 6.25
CA ALA A 23 8.71 11.83 6.71
C ALA A 23 7.73 11.22 5.69
N ASP A 24 7.94 11.49 4.40
CA ASP A 24 7.11 10.91 3.32
C ASP A 24 7.22 9.38 3.30
N VAL A 25 8.44 8.85 3.47
CA VAL A 25 8.66 7.40 3.56
C VAL A 25 7.99 6.80 4.79
N LEU A 26 8.01 7.48 5.93
CA LEU A 26 7.33 7.02 7.15
C LEU A 26 5.81 7.03 6.99
N ALA A 27 5.25 8.05 6.34
CA ALA A 27 3.81 8.12 6.05
C ALA A 27 3.36 6.94 5.17
N VAL A 28 4.10 6.67 4.07
CA VAL A 28 3.81 5.52 3.21
C VAL A 28 3.90 4.19 3.97
N ARG A 29 4.90 4.02 4.85
CA ARG A 29 5.00 2.82 5.70
C ARG A 29 3.82 2.66 6.65
N GLU A 30 3.35 3.76 7.24
CA GLU A 30 2.18 3.75 8.11
C GLU A 30 0.91 3.36 7.33
N ASP A 31 0.74 3.91 6.13
CA ASP A 31 -0.40 3.57 5.25
C ASP A 31 -0.37 2.11 4.81
N ILE A 32 0.82 1.58 4.47
CA ILE A 32 1.01 0.15 4.16
C ILE A 32 0.61 -0.71 5.37
N ALA A 33 1.09 -0.39 6.58
CA ALA A 33 0.75 -1.15 7.78
C ALA A 33 -0.76 -1.14 8.06
N LYS A 34 -1.43 0.00 7.88
CA LYS A 34 -2.89 0.11 7.99
C LYS A 34 -3.61 -0.74 6.94
N LEU A 35 -3.13 -0.73 5.70
CA LEU A 35 -3.68 -1.51 4.61
C LEU A 35 -3.54 -3.02 4.87
N GLU A 36 -2.36 -3.47 5.30
CA GLU A 36 -2.10 -4.87 5.65
C GLU A 36 -3.02 -5.34 6.77
N ALA A 37 -3.18 -4.54 7.83
CA ALA A 37 -4.09 -4.85 8.93
C ALA A 37 -5.55 -4.93 8.46
N ALA A 38 -5.99 -3.99 7.61
CA ALA A 38 -7.33 -4.00 7.04
C ALA A 38 -7.56 -5.23 6.15
N MET A 39 -6.57 -5.60 5.33
CA MET A 39 -6.62 -6.76 4.44
C MET A 39 -6.75 -8.06 5.23
N LEU A 40 -5.94 -8.25 6.28
CA LEU A 40 -6.01 -9.41 7.16
C LEU A 40 -7.38 -9.53 7.84
N ARG A 41 -7.92 -8.42 8.34
CA ARG A 41 -9.25 -8.40 8.98
C ARG A 41 -10.35 -8.84 7.99
N TRP A 42 -10.35 -8.28 6.78
CA TRP A 42 -11.35 -8.63 5.77
C TRP A 42 -11.19 -10.07 5.27
N PHE A 43 -9.96 -10.54 5.09
CA PHE A 43 -9.68 -11.91 4.70
C PHE A 43 -10.24 -12.90 5.73
N LEU A 44 -9.89 -12.73 7.01
CA LEU A 44 -10.38 -13.59 8.10
C LEU A 44 -11.92 -13.58 8.20
N ALA A 45 -12.53 -12.39 8.15
CA ALA A 45 -14.00 -12.27 8.19
C ALA A 45 -14.67 -13.02 7.03
N THR A 46 -14.09 -12.93 5.83
CA THR A 46 -14.60 -13.60 4.63
C THR A 46 -14.43 -15.12 4.75
N THR A 47 -13.26 -15.60 5.18
CA THR A 47 -13.01 -17.03 5.38
C THR A 47 -13.98 -17.63 6.41
N ILE A 48 -14.18 -16.95 7.54
CA ILE A 48 -15.15 -17.38 8.56
C ILE A 48 -16.56 -17.43 7.95
N SER A 49 -16.97 -16.38 7.23
CA SER A 49 -18.30 -16.32 6.62
C SER A 49 -18.53 -17.47 5.63
N ILE A 50 -17.56 -17.76 4.77
CA ILE A 50 -17.61 -18.89 3.82
C ILE A 50 -17.71 -20.22 4.59
N ALA A 51 -16.89 -20.42 5.62
CA ALA A 51 -16.93 -21.63 6.43
C ALA A 51 -18.30 -21.83 7.12
N THR A 52 -18.89 -20.76 7.64
CA THR A 52 -20.23 -20.80 8.26
C THR A 52 -21.31 -21.17 7.24
N VAL A 53 -21.26 -20.59 6.03
CA VAL A 53 -22.20 -20.92 4.96
C VAL A 53 -22.04 -22.39 4.54
N ALA A 54 -20.80 -22.86 4.31
CA ALA A 54 -20.53 -24.24 3.94
C ALA A 54 -21.02 -25.24 5.01
N PHE A 55 -20.77 -24.95 6.29
CA PHE A 55 -21.25 -25.76 7.40
C PHE A 55 -22.78 -25.82 7.46
N SER A 56 -23.44 -24.67 7.28
CA SER A 56 -24.91 -24.58 7.30
C SER A 56 -25.53 -25.39 6.16
N LEU A 57 -24.96 -25.30 4.95
CA LEU A 57 -25.40 -26.09 3.79
C LEU A 57 -25.17 -27.59 4.02
N GLY A 58 -24.02 -27.99 4.57
CA GLY A 58 -23.75 -29.38 4.92
C GLY A 58 -24.77 -29.97 5.90
N LYS A 59 -25.24 -29.17 6.87
CA LYS A 59 -26.29 -29.59 7.81
C LYS A 59 -27.69 -29.67 7.16
N LEU A 60 -27.96 -28.85 6.14
CA LEU A 60 -29.27 -28.77 5.49
C LEU A 60 -29.47 -29.84 4.41
N PHE A 61 -28.40 -30.24 3.73
CA PHE A 61 -28.45 -31.12 2.57
C PHE A 61 -27.70 -32.45 2.74
N GLY A 62 -26.99 -32.64 3.86
CA GLY A 62 -26.27 -33.86 4.22
C GLY A 62 -27.02 -34.74 5.21
#